data_AF-A0A536KCS5-F1
#
_entry.id   AF-A0A536KCS5-F1
#
_cell.length_a   1.000
_cell.length_b   1.000
_cell.length_c   1.000
_cell.angle_alpha   90.00
_cell.angle_beta   90.00
_cell.angle_gamma   90.00
#
_symmetry.space_group_name_H-M   'P 1'
#
loop_
_entity.id
_entity.type
_entity.pdbx_description
1 polymer ?
#
loop_
_entity_poly.entity_id
_entity_poly.type
_entity_poly.pdbx_seq_one_letter_code
_entity_poly.pdbx_strand_id
1 'polypeptide(L)'
;MSATATETTLVEAGLRAEIRLLGQLLGETLREHEGLTLYELEESIRLRTKALRQQYDPAKESDLVAELGRIPLGDTARLVRAFATYFQLVNLAELERQARSVLETGDEPGELDRSVARCAEHGVPAARVAATLDQLEVRPVLTAHPTEAVRRSILDHQDRIGQELARLRAPLSARERERVRQRIATQVEVLWHTDEVRSFRPRVLDEVGNALFYLERTFFDTIPDIQEQLAEALARSYPGLRPRVDPLIRLGSWVGSDQDGNPNADAAMLTQTLHLQRRTLLTLYRERVRALARDLSQSTSLTSVSPQLIDSIQRDETEL
;
A
#
# COMPACT_ATOMS: atom_id res chain seq x y z
N MET A 1 -12.75 -14.78 -30.68
CA MET A 1 -12.11 -13.73 -29.86
C MET A 1 -12.23 -14.17 -28.42
N SER A 2 -11.11 -14.58 -27.82
CA SER A 2 -11.05 -15.31 -26.54
C SER A 2 -11.54 -14.45 -25.37
N ALA A 3 -12.21 -15.05 -24.38
CA ALA A 3 -12.68 -14.37 -23.17
C ALA A 3 -11.58 -13.54 -22.48
N THR A 4 -10.34 -14.02 -22.52
CA THR A 4 -9.13 -13.33 -22.04
C THR A 4 -8.84 -11.99 -22.74
N ALA A 5 -9.16 -11.85 -24.04
CA ALA A 5 -8.98 -10.58 -24.75
C ALA A 5 -10.06 -9.56 -24.34
N THR A 6 -11.30 -10.02 -24.13
CA THR A 6 -12.40 -9.19 -23.67
C THR A 6 -12.21 -8.74 -22.22
N GLU A 7 -11.75 -9.63 -21.34
CA GLU A 7 -11.35 -9.29 -19.96
C GLU A 7 -10.19 -8.31 -19.92
N THR A 8 -9.12 -8.55 -20.67
CA THR A 8 -7.98 -7.60 -20.74
C THR A 8 -8.43 -6.23 -21.23
N THR A 9 -9.35 -6.18 -22.21
CA THR A 9 -9.89 -4.92 -22.76
C THR A 9 -10.80 -4.20 -21.75
N LEU A 10 -11.62 -4.93 -21.00
CA LEU A 10 -12.48 -4.38 -19.93
C LEU A 10 -11.64 -3.90 -18.72
N VAL A 11 -10.56 -4.62 -18.39
CA VAL A 11 -9.60 -4.28 -17.32
C VAL A 11 -8.77 -3.04 -17.70
N GLU A 12 -8.28 -2.96 -18.94
CA GLU A 12 -7.64 -1.74 -19.45
C GLU A 12 -8.62 -0.55 -19.51
N ALA A 13 -9.89 -0.81 -19.84
CA ALA A 13 -10.92 0.22 -19.83
C ALA A 13 -11.19 0.75 -18.42
N GLY A 14 -11.13 -0.10 -17.39
CA GLY A 14 -11.26 0.27 -15.98
C GLY A 14 -10.12 1.18 -15.48
N LEU A 15 -8.87 0.80 -15.71
CA LEU A 15 -7.71 1.62 -15.32
C LEU A 15 -7.74 2.99 -16.02
N ARG A 16 -8.03 3.01 -17.33
CA ARG A 16 -8.12 4.27 -18.10
C ARG A 16 -9.24 5.16 -17.58
N ALA A 17 -10.35 4.61 -17.08
CA ALA A 17 -11.43 5.37 -16.49
C ALA A 17 -11.03 5.97 -15.14
N GLU A 18 -10.35 5.22 -14.27
CA GLU A 18 -9.85 5.70 -12.98
C GLU A 18 -8.80 6.81 -13.16
N ILE A 19 -7.81 6.63 -14.05
CA ILE A 19 -6.82 7.66 -14.39
C ILE A 19 -7.50 8.92 -14.93
N ARG A 20 -8.52 8.76 -15.79
CA ARG A 20 -9.27 9.90 -16.33
C ARG A 20 -10.03 10.64 -15.23
N LEU A 21 -10.66 9.93 -14.31
CA LEU A 21 -11.35 10.53 -13.16
C LEU A 21 -10.37 11.33 -12.30
N LEU A 22 -9.23 10.73 -11.91
CA LEU A 22 -8.24 11.41 -11.08
C LEU A 22 -7.65 12.63 -11.79
N GLY A 23 -7.35 12.53 -13.09
CA GLY A 23 -6.89 13.65 -13.89
C GLY A 23 -7.94 14.77 -14.00
N GLN A 24 -9.22 14.43 -14.15
CA GLN A 24 -10.31 15.41 -14.16
C GLN A 24 -10.41 16.14 -12.81
N LEU A 25 -10.38 15.40 -11.69
CA LEU A 25 -10.46 15.99 -10.35
C LEU A 25 -9.26 16.91 -10.05
N LEU A 26 -8.06 16.52 -10.49
CA LEU A 26 -6.88 17.38 -10.40
C LEU A 26 -7.04 18.64 -11.27
N GLY A 27 -7.56 18.51 -12.49
CA GLY A 27 -7.85 19.65 -13.36
C GLY A 27 -8.89 20.61 -12.77
N GLU A 28 -9.95 20.09 -12.16
CA GLU A 28 -10.94 20.86 -11.38
C GLU A 28 -10.25 21.62 -10.24
N THR A 29 -9.39 20.95 -9.47
CA THR A 29 -8.58 21.55 -8.40
C THR A 29 -7.68 22.68 -8.91
N LEU A 30 -6.93 22.45 -9.99
CA LEU A 30 -6.04 23.47 -10.57
C LEU A 30 -6.82 24.71 -11.02
N ARG A 31 -7.96 24.50 -11.68
CA ARG A 31 -8.82 25.59 -12.15
C ARG A 31 -9.40 26.41 -10.99
N GLU A 32 -9.79 25.75 -9.90
CA GLU A 32 -10.37 26.42 -8.72
C GLU A 32 -9.33 27.19 -7.90
N HIS A 33 -8.14 26.62 -7.69
CA HIS A 33 -7.15 27.17 -6.76
C HIS A 33 -6.05 28.01 -7.41
N GLU A 34 -5.68 27.70 -8.65
CA GLU A 34 -4.60 28.39 -9.36
C GLU A 34 -5.11 29.25 -10.55
N GLY A 35 -6.37 29.05 -10.94
CA GLY A 35 -7.04 29.80 -11.98
C GLY A 35 -6.91 29.19 -13.38
N LEU A 36 -7.68 29.75 -14.32
CA LEU A 36 -7.82 29.20 -15.67
C LEU A 36 -6.51 29.21 -16.46
N THR A 37 -5.69 30.25 -16.32
CA THR A 37 -4.45 30.42 -17.09
C THR A 37 -3.43 29.31 -16.80
N LEU A 38 -3.25 28.92 -15.53
CA LEU A 38 -2.32 27.85 -15.17
C LEU A 38 -2.85 26.49 -15.65
N TYR A 39 -4.15 26.24 -15.50
CA TYR A 39 -4.78 25.02 -15.99
C TYR A 39 -4.62 24.87 -17.51
N GLU A 40 -4.87 25.93 -18.28
CA GLU A 40 -4.70 25.91 -19.74
C GLU A 40 -3.24 25.68 -20.16
N LEU A 41 -2.30 26.25 -19.40
CA LEU A 41 -0.86 26.04 -19.62
C LEU A 41 -0.46 24.58 -19.36
N GLU A 42 -0.89 23.99 -18.24
CA GLU A 42 -0.65 22.58 -17.92
C GLU A 42 -1.23 21.66 -19.00
N GLU A 43 -2.49 21.86 -19.36
CA GLU A 43 -3.20 21.04 -20.35
C GLU A 43 -2.55 21.16 -21.74
N SER A 44 -2.11 22.36 -22.13
CA SER A 44 -1.36 22.59 -23.37
C SER A 44 -0.06 21.79 -23.42
N ILE A 45 0.74 21.84 -22.34
CA ILE A 45 1.99 21.09 -22.21
C ILE A 45 1.71 19.58 -22.26
N ARG A 46 0.69 19.10 -21.54
CA ARG A 46 0.28 17.69 -21.50
C ARG A 46 -0.14 17.17 -22.87
N LEU A 47 -0.93 17.93 -23.63
CA LEU A 47 -1.36 17.54 -24.97
C LEU A 47 -0.20 17.49 -25.96
N ARG A 48 0.71 18.47 -25.91
CA ARG A 48 1.87 18.53 -26.82
C ARG A 48 2.89 17.45 -26.53
N THR A 49 3.19 17.17 -25.27
CA THR A 49 4.08 16.06 -24.88
C THR A 49 3.48 14.70 -25.27
N LYS A 50 2.16 14.53 -25.11
CA LYS A 50 1.46 13.33 -25.61
C LYS A 50 1.56 13.18 -27.12
N ALA A 51 1.38 14.27 -27.88
CA ALA A 51 1.50 14.25 -29.33
C ALA A 51 2.92 13.89 -29.77
N LEU A 52 3.95 14.47 -29.14
CA LEU A 52 5.36 14.13 -29.37
C LEU A 52 5.67 12.66 -29.10
N ARG A 53 5.07 12.07 -28.07
CA ARG A 53 5.23 10.63 -27.77
C ARG A 53 4.58 9.73 -28.82
N GLN A 54 3.46 10.17 -29.41
CA GLN A 54 2.76 9.41 -30.45
C GLN A 54 3.44 9.54 -31.82
N GLN A 55 3.91 10.75 -32.14
CA GLN A 55 4.62 11.06 -33.37
C GLN A 55 5.69 12.10 -33.10
N TYR A 56 6.93 11.62 -32.99
CA TYR A 56 8.06 12.48 -32.67
C TYR A 56 8.39 13.44 -33.82
N ASP A 57 8.58 14.71 -33.45
CA ASP A 57 8.94 15.79 -34.35
C ASP A 57 9.93 16.72 -33.62
N PRO A 58 11.20 16.77 -34.05
CA PRO A 58 12.23 17.54 -33.35
C PRO A 58 11.99 19.05 -33.38
N ALA A 59 11.28 19.58 -34.39
CA ALA A 59 10.93 21.00 -34.43
C ALA A 59 9.91 21.33 -33.33
N LYS A 60 8.87 20.49 -33.17
CA LYS A 60 7.86 20.66 -32.12
C LYS A 60 8.42 20.50 -30.71
N GLU A 61 9.39 19.60 -30.52
CA GLU A 61 10.10 19.46 -29.26
C GLU A 61 10.91 20.73 -28.96
N SER A 62 11.70 21.22 -29.92
CA SER A 62 12.46 22.46 -29.76
C SER A 62 11.56 23.64 -29.42
N ASP A 63 10.41 23.77 -30.09
CA ASP A 63 9.44 24.84 -29.81
C ASP A 63 8.87 24.72 -28.39
N LEU A 64 8.56 23.51 -27.92
CA LEU A 64 8.07 23.25 -26.56
C LEU A 64 9.14 23.61 -25.53
N VAL A 65 10.39 23.17 -25.73
CA VAL A 65 11.50 23.48 -24.82
C VAL A 65 11.73 25.00 -24.74
N ALA A 66 11.68 25.70 -25.87
CA ALA A 66 11.83 27.15 -25.90
C ALA A 66 10.69 27.87 -25.17
N GLU A 67 9.45 27.36 -25.23
CA GLU A 67 8.32 27.88 -24.48
C GLU A 67 8.46 27.63 -22.97
N LEU A 68 8.82 26.41 -22.58
CA LEU A 68 9.07 26.05 -21.18
C LEU A 68 10.13 26.96 -20.54
N GLY A 69 11.17 27.32 -21.30
CA GLY A 69 12.22 28.24 -20.87
C GLY A 69 11.78 29.70 -20.65
N ARG A 70 10.56 30.08 -21.08
CA ARG A 70 10.00 31.43 -20.90
C ARG A 70 8.98 31.51 -19.77
N ILE A 71 8.61 30.39 -19.17
CA ILE A 71 7.62 30.35 -18.08
C ILE A 71 8.22 31.00 -16.83
N PRO A 72 7.51 31.93 -16.15
CA PRO A 72 7.97 32.50 -14.90
C PRO A 72 8.22 31.41 -13.85
N LEU A 73 9.28 31.55 -13.04
CA LEU A 73 9.67 30.53 -12.04
C LEU A 73 8.54 30.14 -11.08
N GLY A 74 7.66 31.08 -10.72
CA GLY A 74 6.49 30.79 -9.88
C GLY A 74 5.51 29.82 -10.53
N ASP A 75 5.25 30.01 -11.83
CA ASP A 75 4.38 29.13 -12.61
C ASP A 75 5.08 27.80 -12.92
N THR A 76 6.40 27.82 -13.16
CA THR A 76 7.21 26.60 -13.33
C THR A 76 7.09 25.68 -12.11
N ALA A 77 7.21 26.21 -10.89
CA ALA A 77 7.08 25.41 -9.67
C ALA A 77 5.69 24.78 -9.53
N ARG A 78 4.63 25.54 -9.87
CA ARG A 78 3.24 25.05 -9.83
C ARG A 78 2.99 23.98 -10.90
N LEU A 79 3.53 24.16 -12.10
CA LEU A 79 3.45 23.16 -13.19
C LEU A 79 4.17 21.87 -12.83
N VAL A 80 5.39 21.96 -12.29
CA VAL A 80 6.14 20.79 -11.82
C VAL A 80 5.32 20.04 -10.77
N ARG A 81 4.73 20.76 -9.81
CA ARG A 81 3.86 20.15 -8.80
C ARG A 81 2.62 19.51 -9.44
N ALA A 82 1.98 20.15 -10.41
CA ALA A 82 0.80 19.61 -11.09
C ALA A 82 1.12 18.26 -11.77
N PHE A 83 2.24 18.18 -12.50
CA PHE A 83 2.68 16.93 -13.10
C PHE A 83 3.09 15.89 -12.06
N ALA A 84 3.81 16.28 -10.99
CA ALA A 84 4.16 15.36 -9.91
C ALA A 84 2.92 14.75 -9.24
N THR A 85 1.94 15.57 -8.87
CA THR A 85 0.66 15.12 -8.30
C THR A 85 -0.10 14.23 -9.29
N TYR A 86 -0.14 14.59 -10.57
CA TYR A 86 -0.75 13.75 -11.60
C TYR A 86 -0.08 12.36 -11.66
N PHE A 87 1.24 12.28 -11.70
CA PHE A 87 1.96 11.01 -11.74
C PHE A 87 1.79 10.19 -10.46
N GLN A 88 1.73 10.82 -9.29
CA GLN A 88 1.38 10.12 -8.05
C GLN A 88 -0.01 9.47 -8.13
N LEU A 89 -1.01 10.20 -8.66
CA LEU A 89 -2.37 9.68 -8.81
C LEU A 89 -2.44 8.54 -9.85
N VAL A 90 -1.68 8.65 -10.95
CA VAL A 90 -1.55 7.58 -11.94
C VAL A 90 -0.91 6.34 -11.32
N ASN A 91 0.23 6.51 -10.63
CA ASN A 91 0.92 5.40 -9.97
C ASN A 91 0.02 4.71 -8.94
N LEU A 92 -0.75 5.48 -8.17
CA LEU A 92 -1.73 4.93 -7.23
C LEU A 92 -2.79 4.08 -7.95
N ALA A 93 -3.39 4.59 -9.04
CA ALA A 93 -4.39 3.84 -9.80
C ALA A 93 -3.80 2.54 -10.41
N GLU A 94 -2.55 2.58 -10.87
CA GLU A 94 -1.84 1.41 -11.39
C GLU A 94 -1.54 0.38 -10.30
N LEU A 95 -1.09 0.82 -9.11
CA LEU A 95 -0.85 -0.04 -7.95
C LEU A 95 -2.14 -0.69 -7.46
N GLU A 96 -3.22 0.07 -7.35
CA GLU A 96 -4.54 -0.45 -7.00
C GLU A 96 -5.04 -1.50 -8.00
N ARG A 97 -4.80 -1.29 -9.29
CA ARG A 97 -5.09 -2.29 -10.33
C ARG A 97 -4.23 -3.53 -10.17
N GLN A 98 -2.94 -3.37 -9.89
CA GLN A 98 -2.03 -4.52 -9.72
C GLN A 98 -2.44 -5.35 -8.50
N ALA A 99 -2.72 -4.70 -7.37
CA ALA A 99 -3.25 -5.36 -6.17
C ALA A 99 -4.55 -6.12 -6.49
N ARG A 100 -5.45 -5.50 -7.26
CA ARG A 100 -6.69 -6.14 -7.72
C ARG A 100 -6.44 -7.35 -8.63
N SER A 101 -5.51 -7.27 -9.58
CA SER A 101 -5.25 -8.39 -10.49
C SER A 101 -4.81 -9.68 -9.77
N VAL A 102 -4.21 -9.54 -8.59
CA VAL A 102 -3.87 -10.67 -7.70
C VAL A 102 -5.12 -11.26 -7.01
N LEU A 103 -6.13 -10.43 -6.74
CA LEU A 103 -7.40 -10.85 -6.14
C LEU A 103 -8.39 -11.40 -7.18
N GLU A 104 -8.39 -10.83 -8.39
CA GLU A 104 -9.28 -11.21 -9.51
C GLU A 104 -8.93 -12.55 -10.15
N THR A 105 -7.75 -13.13 -9.86
CA THR A 105 -7.46 -14.55 -10.16
C THR A 105 -8.43 -15.52 -9.48
N GLY A 106 -9.32 -15.03 -8.59
CA GLY A 106 -10.56 -15.70 -8.22
C GLY A 106 -10.33 -16.99 -7.45
N ASP A 107 -10.59 -18.12 -8.11
CA ASP A 107 -10.48 -19.49 -7.60
C ASP A 107 -9.16 -20.19 -7.98
N GLU A 108 -8.28 -19.53 -8.73
CA GLU A 108 -6.99 -20.14 -9.06
C GLU A 108 -6.12 -20.25 -7.81
N PRO A 109 -5.57 -21.45 -7.52
CA PRO A 109 -4.51 -21.62 -6.55
C PRO A 109 -3.47 -20.50 -6.59
N GLY A 110 -3.33 -19.78 -5.47
CA GLY A 110 -2.24 -18.82 -5.28
C GLY A 110 -0.87 -19.48 -5.53
N GLU A 111 0.18 -18.69 -5.75
CA GLU A 111 1.53 -19.24 -6.02
C GLU A 111 2.02 -20.21 -4.93
N LEU A 112 1.64 -19.93 -3.68
CA LEU A 112 1.96 -20.79 -2.55
C LEU A 112 1.24 -22.14 -2.62
N ASP A 113 -0.05 -22.13 -2.93
CA ASP A 113 -0.84 -23.36 -3.13
C ASP A 113 -0.27 -24.20 -4.28
N ARG A 114 0.02 -23.57 -5.42
CA ARG A 114 0.66 -24.23 -6.57
C ARG A 114 2.02 -24.83 -6.22
N SER A 115 2.82 -24.13 -5.41
CA SER A 115 4.15 -24.61 -5.01
C SER A 115 4.05 -25.84 -4.10
N VAL A 116 3.13 -25.82 -3.13
CA VAL A 116 2.89 -26.95 -2.23
C VAL A 116 2.28 -28.14 -2.99
N ALA A 117 1.29 -27.91 -3.85
CA ALA A 117 0.69 -28.93 -4.70
C ALA A 117 1.72 -29.58 -5.62
N ARG A 118 2.59 -28.79 -6.26
CA ARG A 118 3.68 -29.30 -7.10
C ARG A 118 4.63 -30.21 -6.32
N CYS A 119 4.93 -29.90 -5.06
CA CYS A 119 5.74 -30.79 -4.23
C CYS A 119 5.05 -32.15 -4.05
N ALA A 120 3.73 -32.16 -3.82
CA ALA A 120 2.96 -33.39 -3.66
C ALA A 120 2.88 -34.18 -4.97
N GLU A 121 2.66 -33.52 -6.11
CA GLU A 121 2.66 -34.12 -7.45
C GLU A 121 3.99 -34.81 -7.79
N HIS A 122 5.10 -34.25 -7.32
CA HIS A 122 6.44 -34.84 -7.50
C HIS A 122 6.79 -35.89 -6.44
N GLY A 123 5.84 -36.27 -5.57
CA GLY A 123 6.03 -37.31 -4.56
C GLY A 123 6.99 -36.93 -3.43
N VAL A 124 7.14 -35.64 -3.12
CA VAL A 124 7.96 -35.21 -1.98
C VAL A 124 7.31 -35.70 -0.67
N PRO A 125 8.02 -36.42 0.21
CA PRO A 125 7.42 -36.92 1.45
C PRO A 125 7.05 -35.77 2.41
N ALA A 126 5.91 -35.90 3.10
CA ALA A 126 5.42 -34.91 4.08
C ALA A 126 6.48 -34.56 5.16
N ALA A 127 7.24 -35.55 5.63
CA ALA A 127 8.31 -35.35 6.61
C ALA A 127 9.42 -34.42 6.08
N ARG A 128 9.72 -34.48 4.77
CA ARG A 128 10.72 -33.61 4.14
C ARG A 128 10.18 -32.17 4.00
N VAL A 129 8.90 -32.02 3.66
CA VAL A 129 8.25 -30.71 3.62
C VAL A 129 8.25 -30.08 5.02
N ALA A 130 7.84 -30.83 6.04
CA ALA A 130 7.86 -30.38 7.43
C ALA A 130 9.26 -29.94 7.87
N ALA A 131 10.29 -30.77 7.64
CA ALA A 131 11.67 -30.42 7.98
C ALA A 131 12.19 -29.17 7.24
N THR A 132 11.68 -28.91 6.02
CA THR A 132 12.04 -27.72 5.24
C THR A 132 11.37 -26.48 5.82
N LEU A 133 10.07 -26.54 6.08
CA LEU A 133 9.31 -25.44 6.71
C LEU A 133 9.87 -25.09 8.09
N ASP A 134 10.34 -26.10 8.82
CA ASP A 134 10.97 -25.95 10.13
C ASP A 134 12.27 -25.13 10.14
N GLN A 135 12.93 -25.03 8.98
CA GLN A 135 14.20 -24.32 8.78
C GLN A 135 14.02 -23.05 7.92
N LEU A 136 12.84 -22.87 7.32
CA LEU A 136 12.58 -21.76 6.43
C LEU A 136 12.34 -20.48 7.23
N GLU A 137 13.15 -19.47 6.95
CA GLU A 137 12.89 -18.11 7.42
C GLU A 137 13.05 -17.15 6.24
N VAL A 138 12.05 -16.29 6.05
CA VAL A 138 12.10 -15.17 5.11
C VAL A 138 12.11 -13.88 5.90
N ARG A 139 13.15 -13.05 5.70
CA ARG A 139 13.30 -11.79 6.44
C ARG A 139 13.41 -10.58 5.52
N PRO A 140 12.28 -9.98 5.10
CA PRO A 140 12.29 -8.70 4.40
C PRO A 140 12.83 -7.61 5.34
N VAL A 141 13.79 -6.82 4.88
CA VAL A 141 14.40 -5.73 5.67
C VAL A 141 14.03 -4.39 5.04
N LEU A 142 13.25 -3.60 5.77
CA LEU A 142 12.88 -2.24 5.34
C LEU A 142 14.09 -1.31 5.45
N THR A 143 14.40 -0.62 4.37
CA THR A 143 15.49 0.36 4.26
C THR A 143 14.91 1.75 3.95
N ALA A 144 15.66 2.80 4.26
CA ALA A 144 15.25 4.15 3.93
C ALA A 144 15.46 4.40 2.43
N HIS A 145 14.52 5.09 1.77
CA HIS A 145 14.70 5.44 0.37
C HIS A 145 15.54 6.73 0.24
N PRO A 146 16.71 6.70 -0.43
CA PRO A 146 17.67 7.80 -0.40
C PRO A 146 17.19 9.09 -1.10
N THR A 147 16.18 9.01 -1.97
CA THR A 147 15.71 10.14 -2.78
C THR A 147 14.20 10.41 -2.70
N GLU A 148 13.41 9.55 -2.06
CA GLU A 148 11.94 9.66 -2.01
C GLU A 148 11.44 9.48 -0.57
N ALA A 149 11.80 10.41 0.31
CA ALA A 149 11.17 10.48 1.62
C ALA A 149 9.78 11.15 1.50
N VAL A 150 8.88 10.52 0.72
CA VAL A 150 7.46 10.87 0.64
C VAL A 150 6.94 11.03 2.07
N ARG A 151 6.25 12.12 2.38
CA ARG A 151 5.76 12.32 3.76
C ARG A 151 4.69 11.27 4.08
N ARG A 152 4.67 10.75 5.31
CA ARG A 152 3.59 9.87 5.78
C ARG A 152 2.18 10.43 5.48
N SER A 153 1.98 11.74 5.58
CA SER A 153 0.71 12.37 5.22
C SER A 153 0.31 12.14 3.76
N ILE A 154 1.26 12.20 2.82
CA ILE A 154 1.02 11.90 1.40
C ILE A 154 0.61 10.44 1.25
N LEU A 155 1.30 9.51 1.91
CA LEU A 155 0.95 8.09 1.92
C LEU A 155 -0.45 7.85 2.49
N ASP A 156 -0.81 8.52 3.58
CA ASP A 156 -2.15 8.45 4.18
C ASP A 156 -3.24 8.98 3.24
N HIS A 157 -2.98 10.05 2.48
CA HIS A 157 -3.92 10.57 1.48
C HIS A 157 -4.05 9.65 0.27
N GLN A 158 -2.94 9.07 -0.20
CA GLN A 158 -2.94 8.08 -1.28
C GLN A 158 -3.71 6.81 -0.87
N ASP A 159 -3.49 6.29 0.34
CA ASP A 159 -4.24 5.15 0.90
C ASP A 159 -5.76 5.42 0.92
N ARG A 160 -6.18 6.62 1.34
CA ARG A 160 -7.59 7.01 1.33
C ARG A 160 -8.16 7.09 -0.08
N ILE A 161 -7.41 7.64 -1.04
CA ILE A 161 -7.84 7.68 -2.44
C ILE A 161 -7.99 6.26 -2.98
N GLY A 162 -7.02 5.38 -2.72
CA GLY A 162 -7.08 3.96 -3.11
C GLY A 162 -8.31 3.25 -2.58
N GLN A 163 -8.62 3.42 -1.29
CA GLN A 163 -9.83 2.87 -0.67
C GLN A 163 -11.14 3.38 -1.31
N GLU A 164 -11.22 4.66 -1.66
CA GLU A 164 -12.40 5.21 -2.34
C GLU A 164 -12.49 4.76 -3.81
N LEU A 165 -11.36 4.60 -4.51
CA LEU A 165 -11.34 3.98 -5.84
C LEU A 165 -11.85 2.54 -5.77
N ALA A 166 -11.41 1.77 -4.78
CA ALA A 166 -11.93 0.43 -4.53
C ALA A 166 -13.45 0.42 -4.31
N ARG A 167 -14.00 1.41 -3.58
CA ARG A 167 -15.45 1.56 -3.39
C ARG A 167 -16.20 1.88 -4.69
N LEU A 168 -15.63 2.68 -5.60
CA LEU A 168 -16.29 3.00 -6.89
C LEU A 168 -16.55 1.79 -7.79
N ARG A 169 -15.83 0.69 -7.55
CA ARG A 169 -15.95 -0.57 -8.29
C ARG A 169 -17.16 -1.38 -7.83
N ALA A 170 -17.68 -1.14 -6.62
CA ALA A 170 -18.90 -1.79 -6.14
C ALA A 170 -20.16 -1.29 -6.91
N PRO A 171 -21.24 -2.09 -6.95
CA PRO A 171 -22.53 -1.63 -7.46
C PRO A 171 -23.11 -0.58 -6.50
N LEU A 172 -22.88 0.69 -6.83
CA LEU A 172 -23.36 1.85 -6.06
C LEU A 172 -24.54 2.53 -6.76
N SER A 173 -25.47 3.07 -5.96
CA SER A 173 -26.45 4.03 -6.48
C SER A 173 -25.76 5.29 -7.01
N ALA A 174 -26.43 6.05 -7.88
CA ALA A 174 -25.89 7.30 -8.41
C ALA A 174 -25.48 8.29 -7.29
N ARG A 175 -26.27 8.36 -6.22
CA ARG A 175 -26.00 9.22 -5.06
C ARG A 175 -24.77 8.77 -4.27
N GLU A 176 -24.58 7.48 -4.10
CA GLU A 176 -23.39 6.93 -3.41
C GLU A 176 -22.13 7.10 -4.24
N ARG A 177 -22.22 6.85 -5.55
CA ARG A 177 -21.13 7.09 -6.49
C ARG A 177 -20.66 8.54 -6.46
N GLU A 178 -21.59 9.49 -6.44
CA GLU A 178 -21.25 10.91 -6.33
C GLU A 178 -20.59 11.26 -4.99
N ARG A 179 -21.07 10.69 -3.87
CA ARG A 179 -20.43 10.88 -2.55
C ARG A 179 -18.99 10.33 -2.52
N VAL A 180 -18.75 9.18 -3.14
CA VAL A 180 -17.39 8.62 -3.26
C VAL A 180 -16.53 9.54 -4.11
N ARG A 181 -17.04 10.01 -5.27
CA ARG A 181 -16.34 10.97 -6.13
C ARG A 181 -15.95 12.24 -5.38
N GLN A 182 -16.87 12.80 -4.59
CA GLN A 182 -16.60 13.98 -3.76
C GLN A 182 -15.51 13.72 -2.71
N ARG A 183 -15.50 12.55 -2.06
CA ARG A 183 -14.42 12.19 -1.11
C ARG A 183 -13.06 12.10 -1.80
N ILE A 184 -13.01 11.53 -3.01
CA ILE A 184 -11.78 11.50 -3.81
C ILE A 184 -11.36 12.94 -4.17
N ALA A 185 -12.28 13.77 -4.64
CA ALA A 185 -12.01 15.17 -4.96
C ALA A 185 -11.39 15.92 -3.77
N THR A 186 -11.97 15.77 -2.57
CA THR A 186 -11.43 16.34 -1.34
C THR A 186 -10.02 15.83 -1.04
N GLN A 187 -9.72 14.53 -1.23
CA GLN A 187 -8.36 14.03 -1.00
C GLN A 187 -7.38 14.55 -2.05
N VAL A 188 -7.79 14.70 -3.32
CA VAL A 188 -6.95 15.27 -4.40
C VAL A 188 -6.64 16.74 -4.11
N GLU A 189 -7.63 17.52 -3.65
CA GLU A 189 -7.44 18.91 -3.25
C GLU A 189 -6.49 19.03 -2.04
N VAL A 190 -6.68 18.19 -1.02
CA VAL A 190 -5.76 18.15 0.13
C VAL A 190 -4.35 17.74 -0.31
N LEU A 191 -4.22 16.76 -1.21
CA LEU A 191 -2.93 16.33 -1.76
C LEU A 191 -2.24 17.47 -2.50
N TRP A 192 -2.97 18.24 -3.32
CA TRP A 192 -2.46 19.44 -4.01
C TRP A 192 -1.89 20.48 -3.05
N HIS A 193 -2.56 20.69 -1.91
CA HIS A 193 -2.13 21.61 -0.87
C HIS A 193 -1.13 21.01 0.13
N THR A 194 -0.80 19.73 0.01
CA THR A 194 0.19 19.07 0.87
C THR A 194 1.56 19.14 0.20
N ASP A 195 2.45 19.92 0.80
CA ASP A 195 3.81 20.12 0.31
C ASP A 195 4.62 18.81 0.24
N GLU A 196 4.89 18.35 -0.98
CA GLU A 196 5.69 17.15 -1.25
C GLU A 196 7.19 17.44 -1.12
N VAL A 197 7.64 18.57 -1.68
CA VAL A 197 9.04 18.97 -1.70
C VAL A 197 9.38 19.52 -0.33
N ARG A 198 10.05 18.72 0.49
CA ARG A 198 10.49 19.19 1.80
C ARG A 198 11.44 20.37 1.62
N SER A 199 11.09 21.50 2.22
CA SER A 199 11.97 22.67 2.36
C SER A 199 13.23 22.36 3.19
N PHE A 200 13.25 21.24 3.92
CA PHE A 200 14.35 20.78 4.74
C PHE A 200 14.66 19.30 4.48
N ARG A 201 15.92 18.90 4.70
CA ARG A 201 16.35 17.50 4.61
C ARG A 201 15.45 16.62 5.51
N PRO A 202 14.96 15.46 5.03
CA PRO A 202 14.17 14.55 5.86
C PRO A 202 14.90 14.23 7.16
N ARG A 203 14.17 14.25 8.28
CA ARG A 203 14.71 13.75 9.55
C ARG A 203 14.60 12.23 9.53
N VAL A 204 15.52 11.56 10.21
CA VAL A 204 15.51 10.10 10.37
C VAL A 204 14.15 9.61 10.92
N LEU A 205 13.53 10.36 11.84
CA LEU A 205 12.20 10.03 12.37
C LEU A 205 11.08 10.05 11.33
N ASP A 206 11.20 10.86 10.28
CA ASP A 206 10.19 10.90 9.24
C ASP A 206 10.29 9.63 8.36
N GLU A 207 11.50 9.11 8.14
CA GLU A 207 11.72 7.81 7.48
C GLU A 207 11.20 6.66 8.36
N VAL A 208 11.45 6.70 9.67
CA VAL A 208 10.87 5.76 10.63
C VAL A 208 9.34 5.79 10.54
N GLY A 209 8.75 6.99 10.47
CA GLY A 209 7.31 7.17 10.30
C GLY A 209 6.76 6.47 9.04
N ASN A 210 7.50 6.52 7.92
CA ASN A 210 7.13 5.84 6.68
C ASN A 210 7.26 4.31 6.79
N ALA A 211 8.34 3.81 7.40
CA ALA A 211 8.49 2.38 7.64
C ALA A 211 7.34 1.84 8.52
N LEU A 212 6.96 2.59 9.55
CA LEU A 212 5.82 2.28 10.41
C LEU A 212 4.49 2.35 9.68
N PHE A 213 4.33 3.25 8.70
CA PHE A 213 3.13 3.28 7.86
C PHE A 213 2.93 1.95 7.13
N TYR A 214 3.97 1.41 6.47
CA TYR A 214 3.85 0.10 5.79
C TYR A 214 3.70 -1.06 6.76
N LEU A 215 4.33 -0.98 7.95
CA LEU A 215 4.09 -1.96 9.01
C LEU A 215 2.60 -1.99 9.39
N GLU A 216 2.03 -0.84 9.72
CA GLU A 216 0.64 -0.69 10.18
C GLU A 216 -0.39 -1.04 9.09
N ARG A 217 -0.14 -0.64 7.84
CA ARG A 217 -1.13 -0.74 6.75
C ARG A 217 -1.02 -2.00 5.91
N THR A 218 0.13 -2.67 5.94
CA THR A 218 0.40 -3.81 5.07
C THR A 218 0.91 -5.00 5.87
N PHE A 219 2.12 -4.92 6.40
CA PHE A 219 2.79 -6.12 6.94
C PHE A 219 2.09 -6.73 8.15
N PHE A 220 1.47 -5.92 9.01
CA PHE A 220 0.85 -6.42 10.24
C PHE A 220 -0.28 -7.43 9.97
N ASP A 221 -1.05 -7.22 8.90
CA ASP A 221 -2.16 -8.10 8.51
C ASP A 221 -1.73 -9.12 7.46
N THR A 222 -0.90 -8.71 6.49
CA THR A 222 -0.48 -9.60 5.39
C THR A 222 0.39 -10.77 5.85
N ILE A 223 1.22 -10.61 6.89
CA ILE A 223 2.06 -11.72 7.37
C ILE A 223 1.20 -12.88 7.92
N PRO A 224 0.24 -12.64 8.84
CA PRO A 224 -0.74 -13.65 9.23
C PRO A 224 -1.50 -14.26 8.04
N ASP A 225 -1.97 -13.45 7.10
CA ASP A 225 -2.72 -13.94 5.93
C ASP A 225 -1.90 -14.94 5.09
N ILE A 226 -0.61 -14.66 4.88
CA ILE A 226 0.29 -15.59 4.17
C ILE A 226 0.48 -16.90 4.96
N GLN A 227 0.55 -16.84 6.29
CA GLN A 227 0.64 -18.05 7.11
C GLN A 227 -0.63 -18.89 7.03
N GLU A 228 -1.80 -18.25 7.01
CA GLU A 228 -3.08 -18.94 6.84
C GLU A 228 -3.17 -19.59 5.45
N GLN A 229 -2.81 -18.88 4.39
CA GLN A 229 -2.73 -19.42 3.04
C GLN A 229 -1.80 -20.64 2.95
N LEU A 230 -0.66 -20.60 3.65
CA LEU A 230 0.23 -21.77 3.74
C LEU A 230 -0.44 -22.94 4.46
N ALA A 231 -1.09 -22.68 5.59
CA ALA A 231 -1.77 -23.70 6.38
C ALA A 231 -2.84 -24.42 5.56
N GLU A 232 -3.62 -23.67 4.80
CA GLU A 232 -4.63 -24.20 3.90
C GLU A 232 -4.04 -25.02 2.76
N ALA A 233 -2.98 -24.51 2.11
CA ALA A 233 -2.29 -25.22 1.03
C ALA A 233 -1.72 -26.56 1.52
N LEU A 234 -1.10 -26.57 2.70
CA LEU A 234 -0.60 -27.79 3.33
C LEU A 234 -1.75 -28.75 3.68
N ALA A 235 -2.87 -28.25 4.20
CA ALA A 235 -4.02 -29.08 4.52
C ALA A 235 -4.61 -29.77 3.28
N ARG A 236 -4.58 -29.12 2.12
CA ARG A 236 -5.04 -29.67 0.83
C ARG A 236 -4.09 -30.73 0.27
N SER A 237 -2.79 -30.44 0.19
CA SER A 237 -1.83 -31.33 -0.49
C SER A 237 -1.13 -32.34 0.43
N TYR A 238 -1.06 -32.06 1.73
CA TYR A 238 -0.42 -32.90 2.75
C TYR A 238 -1.33 -33.07 3.98
N PRO A 239 -2.40 -33.89 3.88
CA PRO A 239 -3.33 -34.12 4.98
C PRO A 239 -2.60 -34.53 6.28
N GLY A 240 -2.87 -33.80 7.37
CA GLY A 240 -2.24 -34.02 8.67
C GLY A 240 -0.99 -33.19 8.93
N LEU A 241 -0.41 -32.55 7.92
CA LEU A 241 0.65 -31.56 8.12
C LEU A 241 0.02 -30.21 8.54
N ARG A 242 0.64 -29.55 9.51
CA ARG A 242 0.29 -28.20 9.96
C ARG A 242 1.55 -27.36 10.02
N PRO A 243 1.50 -26.08 9.60
CA PRO A 243 2.62 -25.18 9.80
C PRO A 243 2.82 -24.92 11.31
N ARG A 244 4.02 -24.46 11.67
CA ARG A 244 4.31 -24.00 13.03
C ARG A 244 3.47 -22.76 13.36
N VAL A 245 3.24 -22.55 14.65
CA VAL A 245 2.64 -21.32 15.17
C VAL A 245 3.55 -20.11 14.90
N ASP A 246 4.88 -20.33 14.90
CA ASP A 246 5.85 -19.26 14.63
C ASP A 246 5.86 -18.82 13.15
N PRO A 247 5.80 -17.50 12.91
CA PRO A 247 6.50 -16.75 11.89
C PRO A 247 7.41 -17.43 10.88
N LEU A 248 6.99 -17.82 9.67
CA LEU A 248 8.00 -18.04 8.61
C LEU A 248 8.58 -16.71 8.12
N ILE A 249 7.78 -15.65 8.17
CA ILE A 249 8.17 -14.31 7.74
C ILE A 249 8.45 -13.46 8.97
N ARG A 250 9.68 -12.96 9.11
CA ARG A 250 10.07 -12.02 10.15
C ARG A 250 10.42 -10.68 9.52
N LEU A 251 9.86 -9.58 9.99
CA LEU A 251 10.20 -8.27 9.45
C LEU A 251 11.48 -7.73 10.12
N GLY A 252 12.42 -7.24 9.32
CA GLY A 252 13.57 -6.45 9.76
C GLY A 252 13.46 -4.99 9.32
N SER A 253 14.23 -4.11 9.94
CA SER A 253 14.36 -2.72 9.49
C SER A 253 15.74 -2.17 9.81
N TRP A 254 16.31 -1.42 8.87
CA TRP A 254 17.50 -0.57 9.06
C TRP A 254 17.14 0.88 9.35
N VAL A 255 15.90 1.28 9.07
CA VAL A 255 15.42 2.65 9.21
C VAL A 255 15.52 3.10 10.67
N GLY A 256 16.20 4.22 10.90
CA GLY A 256 16.45 4.75 12.24
C GLY A 256 17.59 4.10 13.00
N SER A 257 18.31 3.15 12.40
CA SER A 257 19.43 2.43 13.03
C SER A 257 20.71 2.40 12.20
N ASP A 258 20.61 2.56 10.86
CA ASP A 258 21.77 2.54 9.98
C ASP A 258 22.60 3.83 10.13
N GLN A 259 23.82 3.66 10.63
CA GLN A 259 24.76 4.74 10.93
C GLN A 259 25.74 5.00 9.78
N ASP A 260 25.74 4.16 8.73
CA ASP A 260 26.71 4.28 7.66
C ASP A 260 26.55 5.61 6.92
N GLY A 261 27.55 6.48 7.07
CA GLY A 261 27.56 7.82 6.49
C GLY A 261 26.49 8.80 7.01
N ASN A 262 25.72 8.45 8.05
CA ASN A 262 24.64 9.30 8.57
C ASN A 262 24.84 9.68 10.05
N PRO A 263 25.40 10.88 10.35
CA PRO A 263 25.62 11.31 11.73
C PRO A 263 24.33 11.55 12.52
N ASN A 264 23.17 11.60 11.86
CA ASN A 264 21.87 11.82 12.50
C ASN A 264 21.23 10.52 13.03
N ALA A 265 21.83 9.35 12.78
CA ALA A 265 21.36 8.04 13.23
C ALA A 265 22.07 7.60 14.52
N ASP A 266 22.21 8.50 15.50
CA ASP A 266 22.93 8.21 16.74
C ASP A 266 22.16 7.27 17.71
N ALA A 267 22.74 6.99 18.88
CA ALA A 267 22.13 6.11 19.88
C ALA A 267 20.79 6.65 20.43
N ALA A 268 20.61 7.97 20.48
CA ALA A 268 19.35 8.57 20.89
C ALA A 268 18.27 8.33 19.82
N MET A 269 18.63 8.47 18.55
CA MET A 269 17.77 8.16 17.41
C MET A 269 17.35 6.68 17.39
N LEU A 270 18.28 5.76 17.62
CA LEU A 270 17.98 4.34 17.73
C LEU A 270 16.98 4.06 18.87
N THR A 271 17.23 4.64 20.05
CA THR A 271 16.34 4.49 21.22
C THR A 271 14.94 5.01 20.91
N GLN A 272 14.84 6.19 20.31
CA GLN A 272 13.56 6.78 19.91
C GLN A 272 12.83 5.93 18.86
N THR A 273 13.57 5.39 17.89
CA THR A 273 13.04 4.48 16.86
C THR A 273 12.46 3.22 17.48
N LEU A 274 13.18 2.58 18.40
CA LEU A 274 12.70 1.38 19.11
C LEU A 274 11.44 1.67 19.94
N HIS A 275 11.38 2.84 20.61
CA HIS A 275 10.18 3.25 21.34
C HIS A 275 8.97 3.46 20.41
N LEU A 276 9.17 4.08 19.24
CA LEU A 276 8.10 4.26 18.26
C LEU A 276 7.60 2.93 17.71
N GLN A 277 8.50 2.03 17.30
CA GLN A 277 8.17 0.69 16.84
C GLN A 277 7.38 -0.10 17.90
N ARG A 278 7.86 -0.11 19.15
CA ARG A 278 7.18 -0.77 20.27
C ARG A 278 5.78 -0.19 20.50
N ARG A 279 5.65 1.14 20.52
CA ARG A 279 4.36 1.81 20.73
C ARG A 279 3.36 1.49 19.62
N THR A 280 3.81 1.50 18.37
CA THR A 280 2.98 1.12 17.21
C THR A 280 2.48 -0.32 17.36
N LEU A 281 3.37 -1.29 17.59
CA LEU A 281 2.98 -2.70 17.73
C LEU A 281 2.03 -2.93 18.90
N LEU A 282 2.30 -2.34 20.08
CA LEU A 282 1.41 -2.46 21.24
C LEU A 282 0.02 -1.84 20.97
N THR A 283 -0.05 -0.78 20.16
CA THR A 283 -1.31 -0.16 19.77
C THR A 283 -2.13 -1.11 18.90
N LEU A 284 -1.50 -1.68 17.86
CA LEU A 284 -2.13 -2.65 16.96
C LEU A 284 -2.58 -3.91 17.72
N TYR A 285 -1.74 -4.49 18.56
CA TYR A 285 -2.12 -5.65 19.38
C TYR A 285 -3.30 -5.35 20.30
N ARG A 286 -3.29 -4.21 20.98
CA ARG A 286 -4.39 -3.81 21.86
C ARG A 286 -5.71 -3.67 21.08
N GLU A 287 -5.67 -3.12 19.87
CA GLU A 287 -6.85 -3.01 19.01
C GLU A 287 -7.40 -4.38 18.61
N ARG A 288 -6.51 -5.32 18.24
CA ARG A 288 -6.90 -6.70 17.90
C ARG A 288 -7.46 -7.47 19.09
N VAL A 289 -6.85 -7.36 20.27
CA VAL A 289 -7.37 -7.98 21.50
C VAL A 289 -8.75 -7.41 21.85
N ARG A 290 -8.96 -6.10 21.71
CA ARG A 290 -10.28 -5.49 21.94
C ARG A 290 -11.33 -5.94 20.94
N ALA A 291 -10.96 -6.17 19.68
CA ALA A 291 -11.86 -6.75 18.68
C ALA A 291 -12.23 -8.19 19.06
N LEU A 292 -11.22 -9.01 19.37
CA LEU A 292 -11.41 -10.40 19.77
C LEU A 292 -12.30 -10.52 21.02
N ALA A 293 -12.14 -9.63 22.00
CA ALA A 293 -12.97 -9.59 23.21
C ALA A 293 -14.45 -9.29 22.92
N ARG A 294 -14.77 -8.61 21.80
CA ARG A 294 -16.16 -8.41 21.36
C ARG A 294 -16.70 -9.62 20.59
N ASP A 295 -15.83 -10.28 19.82
CA ASP A 295 -16.23 -11.40 18.97
C ASP A 295 -16.38 -12.71 19.76
N LEU A 296 -15.51 -12.95 20.73
CA LEU A 296 -15.52 -14.13 21.60
C LEU A 296 -16.55 -13.97 22.75
N SER A 297 -17.81 -14.25 22.42
CA SER A 297 -18.97 -14.13 23.33
C SER A 297 -19.45 -15.47 23.91
N GLN A 298 -18.61 -16.51 23.87
CA GLN A 298 -19.02 -17.87 24.25
C GLN A 298 -19.45 -17.94 25.72
N SER A 299 -20.62 -18.54 25.97
CA SER A 299 -21.13 -18.76 27.33
C SER A 299 -20.54 -20.02 27.95
N THR A 300 -20.05 -19.91 29.18
CA THR A 300 -19.64 -21.05 30.02
C THR A 300 -20.80 -21.99 30.35
N SER A 301 -22.06 -21.58 30.14
CA SER A 301 -23.23 -22.45 30.26
C SER A 301 -23.47 -23.33 29.03
N LEU A 302 -22.87 -22.99 27.88
CA LEU A 302 -23.09 -23.66 26.59
C LEU A 302 -21.84 -24.39 26.08
N THR A 303 -20.65 -24.00 26.53
CA THR A 303 -19.38 -24.66 26.17
C THR A 303 -18.48 -24.80 27.37
N SER A 304 -17.62 -25.82 27.33
CA SER A 304 -16.58 -26.03 28.33
C SER A 304 -15.34 -25.17 28.04
N VAL A 305 -14.81 -24.54 29.08
CA VAL A 305 -13.52 -23.84 29.04
C VAL A 305 -12.46 -24.74 29.66
N SER A 306 -11.26 -24.77 29.09
CA SER A 306 -10.18 -25.59 29.64
C SER A 306 -9.74 -25.07 31.03
N PRO A 307 -9.39 -25.94 31.98
CA PRO A 307 -8.88 -25.52 33.28
C PRO A 307 -7.67 -24.59 33.16
N GLN A 308 -6.77 -24.86 32.19
CA GLN A 308 -5.58 -24.05 31.96
C GLN A 308 -5.91 -22.59 31.58
N LEU A 309 -6.99 -22.38 30.81
CA LEU A 309 -7.43 -21.03 30.45
C LEU A 309 -8.06 -20.32 31.64
N ILE A 310 -8.86 -21.02 32.45
CA ILE A 310 -9.45 -20.47 33.68
C ILE A 310 -8.34 -20.03 34.65
N ASP A 311 -7.35 -20.90 34.90
CA ASP A 311 -6.22 -20.61 35.77
C ASP A 311 -5.34 -19.46 35.24
N SER A 312 -5.29 -19.28 33.91
CA SER A 312 -4.60 -18.13 33.30
C SER A 312 -5.34 -16.83 33.59
N ILE A 313 -6.66 -16.79 33.36
CA ILE A 313 -7.48 -15.59 33.57
C ILE A 313 -7.44 -15.16 35.05
N GLN A 314 -7.54 -16.12 35.98
CA GLN A 314 -7.45 -15.84 37.40
C GLN A 314 -6.10 -15.24 37.81
N ARG A 315 -5.00 -15.71 37.21
CA ARG A 315 -3.68 -15.10 37.43
C ARG A 315 -3.62 -13.68 36.89
N ASP A 316 -4.09 -13.47 35.66
CA ASP A 316 -4.12 -12.15 35.03
C ASP A 316 -4.92 -11.13 35.86
N GLU A 317 -6.06 -11.52 36.45
CA GLU A 317 -6.86 -10.67 37.36
C GLU A 317 -6.14 -10.26 38.65
N THR A 318 -5.15 -11.06 39.09
CA THR A 318 -4.39 -10.76 40.31
C THR A 318 -3.11 -9.96 40.06
N GLU A 319 -2.55 -10.06 38.84
CA GLU A 319 -1.27 -9.43 38.47
C GLU A 319 -1.43 -8.07 37.77
N LEU A 320 -2.59 -7.79 37.16
CA LEU A 320 -2.92 -6.53 36.46
C LEU A 320 -3.69 -5.54 37.35
#